data_AF-A0AAP4DJ12-F1
#
_entry.id   AF-A0AAP4DJ12-F1
#
_cell.length_a   1.000
_cell.length_b   1.000
_cell.length_c   1.000
_cell.angle_alpha   90.00
_cell.angle_beta   90.00
_cell.angle_gamma   90.00
#
_symmetry.space_group_name_H-M   'P 1'
#
loop_
_entity.id
_entity.type
_entity.pdbx_description
1 polymer ?
#
loop_
_entity_poly.entity_id
_entity_poly.type
_entity_poly.pdbx_seq_one_letter_code
_entity_poly.pdbx_strand_id
1 'polypeptide(L)' 'MATKMITVWYKYDDKGGEAKMNHIEDGWVNGEYPKPIDTSFTNQEAWKKSTWERKHAYLDEQYRVLSVPPANWIK' A
#
# COMPACT_ATOMS: atom_id res chain seq x y z
N MET A 1 9.96 -4.81 20.22
CA MET A 1 10.19 -4.76 18.77
C MET A 1 9.34 -3.64 18.23
N ALA A 2 9.96 -2.59 17.71
CA ALA A 2 9.22 -1.51 17.09
C ALA A 2 8.70 -2.00 15.73
N THR A 3 7.46 -1.65 15.40
CA THR A 3 6.89 -1.94 14.08
C THR A 3 6.41 -0.64 13.46
N LYS A 4 6.62 -0.48 12.16
CA LYS A 4 6.19 0.69 11.40
C LYS A 4 4.92 0.35 10.65
N MET A 5 3.85 1.10 10.88
CA MET A 5 2.62 0.97 10.10
C MET A 5 2.89 1.35 8.65
N ILE A 6 2.39 0.55 7.71
CA ILE A 6 2.50 0.81 6.28
C ILE A 6 1.22 0.46 5.54
N THR A 7 1.09 1.03 4.35
CA THR A 7 0.09 0.64 3.35
C THR A 7 0.79 0.03 2.16
N VAL A 8 0.41 -1.19 1.82
CA VAL A 8 0.88 -1.88 0.61
C VAL A 8 -0.16 -1.67 -0.48
N TRP A 9 0.29 -1.09 -1.59
CA TRP A 9 -0.51 -0.78 -2.75
C TRP A 9 -0.31 -1.81 -3.84
N TYR A 10 -1.42 -2.34 -4.33
CA TYR A 10 -1.50 -3.28 -5.42
C TYR A 10 -2.17 -2.60 -6.61
N LYS A 11 -1.57 -2.73 -7.79
CA LYS A 11 -2.11 -2.18 -9.03
C LYS A 11 -2.74 -3.31 -9.84
N TYR A 12 -3.97 -3.11 -10.28
CA TYR A 12 -4.59 -3.97 -11.28
C TYR A 12 -3.98 -3.71 -12.66
N ASP A 13 -3.84 -4.76 -13.45
CA ASP A 13 -3.52 -4.58 -14.86
C ASP A 13 -4.69 -3.95 -15.63
N ASP A 14 -4.40 -3.37 -16.81
CA ASP A 14 -5.42 -2.73 -17.64
C ASP A 14 -6.47 -3.73 -18.18
N LYS A 15 -6.28 -5.03 -17.95
CA LYS A 15 -7.20 -6.11 -18.33
C LYS A 15 -8.10 -6.55 -17.18
N GLY A 16 -7.99 -5.92 -16.00
CA GLY A 16 -8.79 -6.27 -14.82
C GLY A 16 -8.45 -7.62 -14.21
N GLY A 17 -7.23 -8.11 -14.45
CA GLY A 17 -6.71 -9.37 -13.91
C GLY A 17 -6.30 -9.27 -12.43
N GLU A 18 -5.29 -10.03 -12.03
CA GLU A 18 -4.82 -10.04 -10.63
C GLU A 18 -4.06 -8.75 -10.28
N ALA A 19 -4.37 -8.19 -9.09
CA ALA A 19 -3.65 -7.04 -8.56
C ALA A 19 -2.23 -7.43 -8.12
N LYS A 20 -1.23 -6.72 -8.63
CA LYS A 20 0.19 -6.97 -8.31
C LYS A 20 0.72 -5.91 -7.36
N MET A 21 1.51 -6.34 -6.38
CA MET A 21 2.19 -5.42 -5.45
C MET A 21 3.05 -4.45 -6.27
N ASN A 22 2.91 -3.16 -5.98
CA ASN A 22 3.53 -2.09 -6.76
C ASN A 22 4.24 -1.05 -5.89
N HIS A 23 3.65 -0.65 -4.76
CA HIS A 23 4.19 0.43 -3.93
C HIS A 23 3.95 0.18 -2.43
N ILE A 24 4.79 0.76 -1.57
CA ILE A 24 4.62 0.79 -0.11
C ILE A 24 4.67 2.25 0.33
N GLU A 25 3.69 2.65 1.13
CA GLU A 25 3.58 3.98 1.70
C GLU A 25 3.60 3.90 3.23
N ASP A 26 4.19 4.91 3.86
CA ASP A 26 4.29 5.01 5.30
C ASP A 26 2.93 5.34 5.93
N GLY A 27 2.60 4.63 7.02
CA GLY A 27 1.33 4.78 7.71
C GLY A 27 0.17 4.05 7.04
N TRP A 28 -0.98 4.10 7.70
CA TRP A 28 -2.24 3.61 7.15
C TRP A 28 -2.97 4.74 6.44
N VAL A 29 -2.82 4.77 5.12
CA VAL A 29 -3.40 5.83 4.30
C VAL A 29 -4.78 5.42 3.80
N ASN A 30 -5.70 6.39 3.81
CA ASN A 30 -7.09 6.20 3.37
C ASN A 30 -7.33 6.79 1.97
N GLY A 31 -6.31 6.80 1.12
CA GLY A 31 -6.42 7.27 -0.26
C GLY A 31 -7.05 6.23 -1.18
N GLU A 32 -7.41 6.67 -2.39
CA GLU A 32 -7.87 5.78 -3.48
C GLU A 32 -6.69 5.22 -4.31
N TYR A 33 -5.56 5.91 -4.30
CA TYR A 33 -4.34 5.55 -5.02
C TYR A 33 -3.10 6.03 -4.24
N PRO A 34 -1.92 5.43 -4.46
CA PRO A 34 -0.68 5.84 -3.80
C PRO A 34 -0.27 7.25 -4.23
N LYS A 35 0.01 8.12 -3.27
CA LYS A 35 0.48 9.48 -3.57
C LYS A 35 1.97 9.48 -3.90
N PRO A 36 2.42 10.43 -4.74
CA PRO A 36 3.84 10.65 -4.94
C PRO A 36 4.56 10.97 -3.64
N ILE A 37 5.75 10.40 -3.46
CA ILE A 37 6.68 10.84 -2.41
C ILE A 37 7.13 12.28 -2.71
N ASP A 38 7.28 12.61 -4.00
CA ASP A 38 7.66 13.93 -4.49
C ASP A 38 6.83 14.30 -5.72
N THR A 39 6.37 15.55 -5.79
CA THR A 39 5.55 16.06 -6.88
C THR A 39 6.28 16.15 -8.23
N SER A 40 7.61 16.04 -8.25
CA SER A 40 8.42 15.97 -9.47
C SER A 40 8.31 14.63 -10.21
N PHE A 41 7.75 13.58 -9.59
CA PHE A 41 7.50 12.29 -10.24
C PHE A 41 6.28 12.34 -11.16
N THR A 42 6.43 13.01 -12.30
CA THR A 42 5.36 13.22 -13.31
C THR A 42 4.74 11.92 -13.82
N ASN A 43 5.47 10.81 -13.82
CA ASN A 43 4.95 9.49 -14.19
C ASN A 43 3.87 8.96 -13.23
N GLN A 44 3.80 9.47 -11.99
CA GLN A 44 2.76 9.09 -11.04
C GLN A 44 1.42 9.79 -11.31
N GLU A 45 1.36 10.78 -12.19
CA GLU A 45 0.08 11.31 -12.68
C GLU A 45 -0.75 10.23 -13.40
N ALA A 46 -0.09 9.26 -14.04
CA ALA A 46 -0.76 8.12 -14.66
C ALA A 46 -1.40 7.15 -13.63
N TRP A 47 -0.95 7.18 -12.37
CA TRP A 47 -1.46 6.30 -11.32
C TRP A 47 -2.91 6.65 -10.95
N LYS A 48 -3.29 7.92 -11.09
CA LYS A 48 -4.68 8.39 -10.90
C LYS A 48 -5.68 7.71 -11.84
N LYS A 49 -5.21 7.20 -12.98
CA LYS A 49 -6.05 6.52 -13.99
C LYS A 49 -6.07 5.00 -13.82
N SER A 50 -5.28 4.46 -12.88
CA SER A 50 -5.19 3.01 -12.63
C SER A 50 -6.15 2.61 -11.52
N THR A 51 -6.53 1.33 -11.50
CA THR A 51 -7.28 0.76 -10.38
C THR A 51 -6.32 0.19 -9.35
N TRP A 52 -6.59 0.47 -8.07
CA TRP A 52 -5.72 0.11 -6.96
C TRP A 52 -6.48 -0.66 -5.88
N GLU A 53 -5.78 -1.58 -5.24
CA GLU A 53 -6.17 -2.19 -3.96
C GLU A 53 -5.11 -1.82 -2.92
N ARG A 54 -5.54 -1.56 -1.68
CA ARG A 54 -4.63 -1.28 -0.56
C ARG A 54 -4.82 -2.26 0.57
N LYS A 55 -3.72 -2.66 1.20
CA LYS A 55 -3.71 -3.48 2.40
C LYS A 55 -2.87 -2.81 3.47
N HIS A 56 -3.39 -2.78 4.68
CA HIS A 56 -2.66 -2.29 5.85
C HIS A 56 -1.77 -3.40 6.39
N ALA A 57 -0.50 -3.08 6.66
CA ALA A 57 0.48 -4.00 7.20
C ALA A 57 1.45 -3.28 8.13
N TYR A 58 2.45 -4.02 8.62
CA TYR A 58 3.54 -3.47 9.43
C TYR A 58 4.89 -3.91 8.86
N LEU A 59 5.90 -3.05 8.96
CA LEU A 59 7.30 -3.41 8.76
C LEU A 59 7.96 -3.66 10.12
N ASP A 60 8.69 -4.77 10.23
CA ASP A 60 9.60 -5.00 11.36
C ASP A 60 10.95 -4.27 11.17
N GLU A 61 11.81 -4.37 12.18
CA GLU A 61 13.16 -3.78 12.19
C GLU A 61 14.10 -4.40 11.14
N GLN A 62 13.72 -5.53 10.55
CA GLN A 62 14.44 -6.19 9.45
C GLN A 62 13.80 -5.88 8.07
N TYR A 63 12.90 -4.89 8.01
CA TYR A 63 12.17 -4.49 6.81
C TYR A 63 11.32 -5.60 6.18
N ARG A 64 10.83 -6.54 7.00
CA ARG A 64 9.91 -7.58 6.54
C ARG A 64 8.47 -7.12 6.75
N VAL A 65 7.65 -7.33 5.73
CA VAL A 65 6.21 -7.04 5.81
C VAL A 65 5.54 -8.13 6.64
N LEU A 66 5.03 -7.73 7.80
CA LEU A 66 4.19 -8.54 8.65
C LEU A 66 2.73 -8.26 8.29
N SER A 67 2.09 -9.24 7.66
CA SER A 67 0.65 -9.24 7.43
C SER A 67 -0.05 -9.68 8.72
N VAL A 68 -0.23 -8.76 9.67
CA VAL A 68 -1.04 -9.06 10.86
C VAL A 68 -2.52 -8.95 10.49
N PRO A 69 -3.34 -9.99 10.76
CA PRO A 69 -4.78 -9.86 10.64
C PRO A 69 -5.29 -8.70 11.50
N PRO A 70 -6.36 -7.99 11.11
CA PRO A 70 -6.96 -6.97 11.95
C PRO A 70 -7.21 -7.60 13.32
N ALA A 71 -6.69 -6.96 14.37
CA ALA A 71 -6.82 -7.45 15.72
C ALA A 71 -8.29 -7.78 15.99
N ASN A 72 -8.63 -9.07 16.03
CA ASN A 72 -9.94 -9.51 16.46
C ASN A 72 -10.00 -9.17 17.94
N TRP A 73 -10.66 -8.05 18.28
CA TRP A 73 -11.07 -7.80 19.64
C TRP A 73 -12.03 -8.93 20.01
N ILE A 74 -11.51 -9.94 20.70
CA ILE A 74 -12.36 -10.91 21.38
C ILE A 74 -13.08 -10.10 22.45
N LYS A 75 -14.40 -10.01 22.31
CA LYS A 75 -15.28 -9.28 23.20
C LYS A 75 -15.30 -9.90 24.58
#